data_AF-A0A958SZG9-F1
#
_entry.id   AF-A0A958SZG9-F1
#
_cell.length_a   1.000
_cell.length_b   1.000
_cell.length_c   1.000
_cell.angle_alpha   90.00
_cell.angle_beta   90.00
_cell.angle_gamma   90.00
#
_symmetry.space_group_name_H-M   'P 1'
#
loop_
_entity.id
_entity.type
_entity.pdbx_description
1 polymer ?
#
loop_
_entity_poly.entity_id
_entity_poly.type
_entity_poly.pdbx_seq_one_letter_code
_entity_poly.pdbx_strand_id
1 'polypeptide(L)'
;MKKLYILFLFACTFGFAQNPGDIVITEIMNDPVSVSDTFGEYFEIYNQTASPIDIVGWTLKDDGTDTYVIVSGGESGTGTTIVPAGGYLVLGRSDDTMVNGGA
;
A
#
# COMPACT_ATOMS: atom_id res chain seq x y z
N MET A 1 18.16 -10.90 -53.80
CA MET A 1 17.26 -10.09 -52.96
C MET A 1 17.16 -10.75 -51.60
N LYS A 2 17.75 -10.16 -50.54
CA LYS A 2 17.69 -10.71 -49.19
C LYS A 2 16.39 -10.24 -48.54
N LYS A 3 15.49 -11.17 -48.18
CA LYS A 3 14.26 -10.85 -47.46
C LYS A 3 14.63 -10.58 -46.00
N LEU A 4 14.35 -9.35 -45.53
CA LEU A 4 14.53 -8.95 -44.15
C LEU A 4 13.21 -9.20 -43.41
N TYR A 5 13.22 -10.13 -42.45
CA TYR A 5 12.07 -10.38 -41.59
C TYR A 5 12.25 -9.59 -40.30
N ILE A 6 11.45 -8.54 -40.11
CA ILE A 6 11.39 -7.77 -38.86
C ILE A 6 10.37 -8.46 -37.96
N LEU A 7 10.85 -9.13 -36.91
CA LEU A 7 10.01 -9.66 -35.86
C LEU A 7 9.65 -8.51 -34.91
N PHE A 8 8.43 -7.98 -35.02
CA PHE A 8 7.88 -7.05 -34.04
C PHE A 8 7.49 -7.84 -32.79
N LEU A 9 8.34 -7.78 -31.75
CA LEU A 9 7.98 -8.23 -30.42
C LEU A 9 7.05 -7.17 -29.82
N PHE A 10 5.75 -7.38 -29.93
CA PHE A 10 4.75 -6.52 -29.30
C PHE A 10 4.70 -6.87 -27.82
N ALA A 11 5.53 -6.20 -27.00
CA ALA A 11 5.40 -6.26 -25.56
C ALA A 11 4.10 -5.54 -25.18
N CYS A 12 3.01 -6.30 -25.06
CA CYS A 12 1.76 -5.78 -24.53
C CYS A 12 1.97 -5.57 -23.03
N THR A 13 2.21 -4.33 -22.62
CA THR A 13 2.18 -3.98 -21.20
C THR A 13 0.73 -4.08 -20.75
N PHE A 14 0.38 -5.15 -20.04
CA PHE A 14 -0.86 -5.19 -19.28
C PHE A 14 -0.74 -4.19 -18.14
N GLY A 15 -1.45 -3.06 -18.24
CA GLY A 15 -1.70 -2.22 -17.09
C GLY A 15 -2.69 -2.95 -16.19
N PHE A 16 -2.27 -3.35 -14.99
CA PHE A 16 -3.23 -3.80 -13.98
C PHE A 16 -3.93 -2.55 -13.44
N ALA A 17 -5.20 -2.36 -13.82
CA ALA A 17 -6.05 -1.43 -13.10
C ALA A 17 -6.33 -2.02 -11.71
N GLN A 18 -6.24 -1.19 -10.68
CA GLN A 18 -6.58 -1.59 -9.31
C GLN A 18 -8.09 -1.78 -9.18
N ASN A 19 -8.49 -2.93 -8.63
CA ASN A 19 -9.88 -3.30 -8.41
C ASN A 19 -10.19 -3.36 -6.91
N PRO A 20 -11.47 -3.21 -6.51
CA PRO A 20 -11.89 -3.51 -5.16
C PRO A 20 -11.44 -4.92 -4.73
N GLY A 21 -10.75 -5.01 -3.61
CA GLY A 21 -10.19 -6.27 -3.08
C GLY A 21 -8.72 -6.51 -3.42
N ASP A 22 -8.08 -5.73 -4.29
CA ASP A 22 -6.64 -5.88 -4.56
C ASP A 22 -5.79 -5.58 -3.31
N ILE A 23 -6.21 -4.57 -2.54
CA ILE A 23 -5.70 -4.27 -1.20
C ILE A 23 -6.79 -4.60 -0.20
N VAL A 24 -6.45 -5.38 0.83
CA VAL A 24 -7.36 -5.74 1.93
C VAL A 24 -6.73 -5.35 3.26
N ILE A 25 -7.55 -4.86 4.20
CA ILE A 25 -7.13 -4.68 5.60
C ILE A 25 -7.10 -6.05 6.26
N THR A 26 -5.96 -6.43 6.82
CA THR A 26 -5.75 -7.70 7.52
C THR A 26 -5.77 -7.54 9.04
N GLU A 27 -5.40 -6.37 9.55
CA GLU A 27 -5.43 -6.05 10.98
C GLU A 27 -5.83 -4.59 11.24
N ILE A 28 -6.49 -4.37 12.37
CA ILE A 28 -6.79 -3.06 12.95
C ILE A 28 -6.32 -3.08 14.40
N MET A 29 -5.36 -2.23 14.74
CA MET A 29 -4.94 -1.96 16.12
C MET A 29 -5.43 -0.58 16.52
N ASN A 30 -6.46 -0.50 17.35
CA ASN A 30 -7.13 0.75 17.74
C ASN A 30 -7.11 1.05 19.26
N ASP A 31 -6.53 0.16 20.07
CA ASP A 31 -6.41 0.31 21.53
C ASP A 31 -5.20 -0.51 22.02
N PRO A 32 -3.97 -0.06 21.70
CA PRO A 32 -2.76 -0.77 22.07
C PRO A 32 -2.61 -0.80 23.61
N VAL A 33 -2.36 -2.00 24.16
CA VAL A 33 -2.17 -2.17 25.62
C VAL A 33 -0.75 -1.78 26.06
N SER A 34 0.24 -1.93 25.17
CA SER A 34 1.66 -1.78 25.50
C SER A 34 2.18 -0.34 25.39
N VAL A 35 1.51 0.51 24.60
CA VAL A 35 1.87 1.91 24.32
C VAL A 35 0.58 2.73 24.19
N SER A 36 0.65 4.06 24.25
CA SER A 36 -0.55 4.88 24.05
C SER A 36 -1.04 4.88 22.60
N ASP A 37 -2.33 5.15 22.40
CA ASP A 37 -3.00 5.27 21.10
C ASP A 37 -2.28 6.21 20.13
N THR A 38 -1.68 7.30 20.64
CA THR A 38 -0.91 8.26 19.82
C THR A 38 0.29 7.63 19.10
N PHE A 39 0.75 6.45 19.52
CA PHE A 39 1.91 5.76 18.94
C PHE A 39 1.59 4.40 18.33
N GLY A 40 0.75 3.58 18.99
CA GLY A 40 0.60 2.16 18.66
C GLY A 40 -0.61 1.80 17.81
N GLU A 41 -1.40 2.78 17.34
CA GLU A 41 -2.50 2.50 16.42
C GLU A 41 -1.98 2.30 14.99
N TYR A 42 -2.50 1.27 14.32
CA TYR A 42 -2.16 0.97 12.93
C TYR A 42 -3.25 0.19 12.19
N PHE A 43 -3.17 0.26 10.87
CA PHE A 43 -3.81 -0.70 9.96
C PHE A 43 -2.73 -1.53 9.29
N GLU A 44 -2.90 -2.86 9.26
CA GLU A 44 -2.13 -3.72 8.37
C GLU A 44 -2.94 -3.96 7.08
N ILE A 45 -2.30 -3.80 5.93
CA ILE A 45 -2.89 -4.07 4.63
C ILE A 45 -2.08 -5.09 3.85
N TYR A 46 -2.76 -5.89 3.04
CA TYR A 46 -2.19 -6.93 2.19
C TYR A 46 -2.57 -6.72 0.72
N ASN A 47 -1.59 -6.82 -0.16
CA ASN A 47 -1.80 -6.79 -1.61
C ASN A 47 -1.94 -8.20 -2.17
N GLN A 48 -3.14 -8.56 -2.63
CA GLN A 48 -3.45 -9.88 -3.17
C GLN A 48 -2.96 -10.08 -4.61
N THR A 49 -2.46 -9.03 -5.26
CA THR A 49 -2.07 -9.06 -6.66
C THR A 49 -0.62 -9.51 -6.86
N ALA A 50 -0.28 -9.85 -8.10
CA ALA A 50 1.08 -10.22 -8.49
C ALA A 50 1.97 -9.01 -8.83
N SER A 51 1.51 -7.78 -8.63
CA SER A 51 2.27 -6.55 -8.92
C SER A 51 2.28 -5.61 -7.70
N PRO A 52 3.37 -4.85 -7.47
CA PRO A 52 3.37 -3.84 -6.44
C PRO A 52 2.34 -2.74 -6.74
N ILE A 53 1.74 -2.20 -5.68
CA ILE A 53 0.69 -1.18 -5.76
C ILE A 53 1.17 0.06 -5.01
N ASP A 54 1.28 1.19 -5.72
CA ASP A 54 1.45 2.50 -5.08
C ASP A 54 0.09 3.02 -4.63
N ILE A 55 -0.03 3.33 -3.34
CA ILE A 55 -1.27 3.80 -2.71
C ILE A 55 -1.19 5.28 -2.33
N VAL A 56 -0.17 6.02 -2.77
CA VAL A 56 -0.15 7.48 -2.61
C VAL A 56 -1.40 8.09 -3.24
N GLY A 57 -2.05 8.99 -2.49
CA GLY A 57 -3.29 9.64 -2.90
C GLY A 57 -4.55 8.81 -2.66
N TRP A 58 -4.45 7.56 -2.21
CA TRP A 58 -5.60 6.82 -1.71
C TRP A 58 -6.12 7.42 -0.41
N THR A 59 -7.41 7.25 -0.15
CA THR A 59 -8.07 7.76 1.06
C THR A 59 -8.48 6.61 1.97
N LEU A 60 -7.97 6.61 3.20
CA LEU A 60 -8.59 5.87 4.30
C LEU A 60 -9.78 6.69 4.81
N LYS A 61 -10.93 6.04 4.98
CA LYS A 61 -12.13 6.67 5.52
C LYS A 61 -12.94 5.67 6.31
N ASP A 62 -13.69 6.17 7.28
CA ASP A 62 -14.73 5.40 7.96
C ASP A 62 -16.11 5.65 7.31
N ASP A 63 -17.16 5.16 7.98
CA ASP A 63 -18.56 5.39 7.57
C ASP A 63 -19.07 6.80 7.96
N GLY A 64 -18.26 7.55 8.71
CA GLY A 64 -18.52 8.93 9.12
C GLY A 64 -17.91 9.95 8.14
N THR A 65 -17.35 11.01 8.71
CA THR A 65 -16.76 12.13 7.94
C THR A 65 -15.24 12.12 7.95
N ASP A 66 -14.62 11.24 8.74
CA ASP A 66 -13.19 11.26 8.95
C ASP A 66 -12.48 10.60 7.77
N THR A 67 -11.48 11.30 7.26
CA THR A 67 -10.71 10.85 6.10
C THR A 67 -9.24 11.18 6.30
N TYR A 68 -8.39 10.33 5.76
CA TYR A 68 -6.95 10.53 5.70
C TYR A 68 -6.45 10.17 4.30
N VAL A 69 -5.75 11.09 3.65
CA VAL A 69 -5.11 10.83 2.35
C VAL A 69 -3.70 10.33 2.60
N ILE A 70 -3.37 9.16 2.05
CA ILE A 70 -2.03 8.59 2.16
C ILE A 70 -1.07 9.47 1.35
N VAL A 71 -0.08 10.02 2.04
CA VAL A 71 1.00 10.79 1.44
C VAL A 71 2.27 9.94 1.32
N SER A 72 3.16 10.33 0.44
CA SER A 72 4.42 9.65 0.22
C SER A 72 5.45 9.96 1.31
N GLY A 73 6.18 8.91 1.73
CA GLY A 73 7.32 9.05 2.65
C GLY A 73 6.94 9.53 4.07
N GLY A 74 5.71 9.27 4.53
CA GLY A 74 5.20 9.82 5.78
C GLY A 74 4.91 11.33 5.68
N GLU A 75 5.08 12.09 6.76
CA GLU A 75 4.75 13.53 6.81
C GLU A 75 5.57 14.43 5.86
N SER A 76 6.56 13.86 5.15
CA SER A 76 7.48 14.61 4.28
C SER A 76 6.96 14.85 2.85
N GLY A 77 5.87 14.20 2.43
CA GLY A 77 5.06 14.59 1.26
C GLY A 77 5.65 14.43 -0.14
N THR A 78 6.74 13.68 -0.32
CA THR A 78 7.31 13.34 -1.65
C THR A 78 7.76 11.88 -1.71
N GLY A 79 7.52 11.19 -2.85
CA GLY A 79 7.89 9.76 -3.05
C GLY A 79 6.72 8.83 -3.41
N THR A 80 6.85 7.56 -3.06
CA THR A 80 5.85 6.49 -3.28
C THR A 80 5.51 5.80 -1.96
N THR A 81 4.34 5.18 -1.85
CA THR A 81 3.97 4.30 -0.72
C THR A 81 3.54 2.98 -1.33
N ILE A 82 4.48 2.03 -1.38
CA ILE A 82 4.29 0.79 -2.12
C ILE A 82 3.85 -0.33 -1.18
N VAL A 83 2.75 -0.99 -1.51
CA VAL A 83 2.41 -2.32 -0.97
C VAL A 83 2.97 -3.37 -1.93
N PRO A 84 3.97 -4.18 -1.53
CA PRO A 84 4.60 -5.15 -2.42
C PRO A 84 3.61 -6.20 -2.96
N ALA A 85 3.90 -6.79 -4.12
CA ALA A 85 3.10 -7.89 -4.66
C ALA A 85 3.06 -9.07 -3.67
N GLY A 86 1.86 -9.55 -3.32
CA GLY A 86 1.72 -10.60 -2.30
C GLY A 86 2.33 -10.22 -0.94
N GLY A 87 2.44 -8.93 -0.65
CA GLY A 87 3.11 -8.40 0.54
C GLY A 87 2.19 -7.56 1.41
N TYR A 88 2.70 -7.26 2.61
CA TYR A 88 2.02 -6.48 3.64
C TYR A 88 2.64 -5.09 3.78
N LEU A 89 1.87 -4.14 4.30
CA LEU A 89 2.33 -2.83 4.73
C LEU A 89 1.57 -2.42 6.00
N VAL A 90 2.30 -1.89 6.98
CA VAL A 90 1.72 -1.28 8.18
C VAL A 90 1.59 0.23 7.97
N LEU A 91 0.37 0.73 8.08
CA LEU A 91 0.05 2.15 8.13
C LEU A 91 -0.12 2.55 9.60
N GLY A 92 1.00 2.82 10.27
CA GLY A 92 1.05 3.12 11.71
C GLY A 92 1.21 4.60 12.02
N ARG A 93 0.87 4.96 13.27
CA ARG A 93 1.16 6.29 13.84
C ARG A 93 2.66 6.53 14.04
N SER A 94 3.46 5.46 14.12
CA SER A 94 4.91 5.47 14.24
C SER A 94 5.55 4.51 13.24
N ASP A 95 6.78 4.84 12.82
CA ASP A 95 7.66 3.97 12.02
C ASP A 95 8.49 3.00 12.88
N ASP A 96 8.40 3.09 14.21
CA ASP A 96 9.03 2.14 15.14
C ASP A 96 8.19 0.86 15.24
N THR A 97 8.66 -0.22 14.64
CA THR A 97 7.98 -1.52 14.64
C THR A 97 7.79 -2.08 16.06
N MET A 98 8.60 -1.67 17.03
CA MET A 98 8.47 -2.11 18.42
C MET A 98 7.20 -1.56 19.09
N VAL A 99 6.68 -0.42 18.62
CA VAL A 99 5.40 0.14 19.12
C VAL A 99 4.20 -0.35 18.32
N ASN A 100 4.43 -0.97 17.16
CA ASN A 100 3.41 -1.57 16.29
C ASN A 100 3.29 -3.09 16.49
N GLY A 101 3.52 -3.59 17.72
CA GLY A 101 3.39 -5.02 18.02
C GLY A 101 4.44 -5.93 17.35
N GLY A 102 5.53 -5.34 16.82
CA GLY A 102 6.58 -6.06 16.09
C GLY A 102 6.33 -6.18 14.58
N ALA A 103 5.28 -5.53 14.06
CA ALA A 103 4.94 -5.45 12.65
C ALA A 103 5.78 -4.39 11.91
#